data_AF-A0A5Y1WBL2-F1
#
_entry.id   AF-A0A5Y1WBL2-F1
#
_cell.length_a   1.000
_cell.length_b   1.000
_cell.length_c   1.000
_cell.angle_alpha   90.00
_cell.angle_beta   90.00
_cell.angle_gamma   90.00
#
_symmetry.space_group_name_H-M   'P 1'
#
loop_
_entity.id
_entity.type
_entity.pdbx_description
1 polymer ?
#
loop_
_entity_poly.entity_id
_entity_poly.type
_entity_poly.pdbx_seq_one_letter_code
_entity_poly.pdbx_strand_id
1 'polypeptide(L)'
;MIRPPKDYEFIEDSKDFHDQTADLAGATSYITRDGYFINISFFRTFVKSLRHKSNNMPDGSLLTMQRFASVTISEEEARALYESLGKAIEMIGMQKKEGKSE
;
A
#
# COMPACT_ATOMS: atom_id res chain seq x y z
N MET A 1 -27.35 10.47 5.16
CA MET A 1 -26.77 9.71 4.04
C MET A 1 -26.33 10.73 3.00
N ILE A 2 -25.02 10.86 2.76
CA ILE A 2 -24.46 11.83 1.79
C ILE A 2 -24.69 11.25 0.39
N ARG A 3 -25.19 12.04 -0.56
CA ARG A 3 -25.37 11.63 -1.96
C ARG A 3 -24.21 12.18 -2.81
N PRO A 4 -23.75 11.46 -3.85
CA PRO A 4 -22.75 11.99 -4.74
C PRO A 4 -23.35 13.13 -5.60
N PRO A 5 -22.52 14.02 -6.17
CA PRO A 5 -22.98 15.05 -7.10
C PRO A 5 -23.65 14.46 -8.35
N LYS A 6 -24.34 15.31 -9.12
CA LYS A 6 -25.34 14.93 -10.15
C LYS A 6 -24.85 13.97 -11.26
N ASP A 7 -23.54 13.83 -11.45
CA ASP A 7 -22.93 13.01 -12.51
C ASP A 7 -21.87 12.03 -11.98
N TYR A 8 -21.90 11.72 -10.69
CA TYR A 8 -20.91 10.85 -10.05
C TYR A 8 -21.58 9.72 -9.29
N GLU A 9 -20.91 8.57 -9.27
CA GLU A 9 -21.28 7.43 -8.45
C GLU A 9 -20.19 7.19 -7.41
N PHE A 10 -20.58 6.65 -6.25
CA PHE A 10 -19.59 6.18 -5.29
C PHE A 10 -18.92 4.94 -5.86
N ILE A 11 -17.59 4.87 -5.72
CA ILE A 11 -16.90 3.60 -5.82
C ILE A 11 -17.27 2.82 -4.55
N GLU A 12 -17.91 1.66 -4.73
CA GLU A 12 -18.25 0.80 -3.61
C GLU A 12 -17.00 0.03 -3.16
N ASP A 13 -16.53 0.33 -1.95
CA ASP A 13 -15.47 -0.44 -1.33
C ASP A 13 -15.95 -1.83 -0.93
N SER A 14 -15.04 -2.81 -0.97
CA SER A 14 -15.30 -4.13 -0.39
C SER A 14 -15.62 -4.01 1.10
N LYS A 15 -16.43 -4.92 1.64
CA LYS A 15 -16.75 -4.97 3.08
C LYS A 15 -15.52 -5.13 3.97
N ASP A 16 -14.46 -5.71 3.42
CA ASP A 16 -13.17 -5.93 4.09
C ASP A 16 -12.12 -4.88 3.70
N PHE A 17 -12.53 -3.79 3.04
CA PHE A 17 -11.62 -2.70 2.71
C PHE A 17 -11.28 -1.91 3.98
N HIS A 18 -9.97 -1.75 4.19
CA HIS A 18 -9.43 -0.99 5.31
C HIS A 18 -8.24 -0.18 4.82
N ASP A 19 -8.21 1.11 5.13
CA ASP A 19 -7.04 1.93 4.90
C ASP A 19 -5.85 1.37 5.70
N GLN A 20 -4.73 1.18 4.99
CA GLN A 20 -3.48 0.74 5.59
C GLN A 20 -2.38 1.73 5.27
N THR A 21 -1.57 2.05 6.28
CA THR A 21 -0.33 2.82 6.12
C THR A 21 0.87 1.88 6.16
N ALA A 22 1.79 2.04 5.23
CA ALA A 22 3.03 1.27 5.22
C ALA A 22 4.19 2.12 5.75
N ASP A 23 5.12 1.50 6.46
CA ASP A 23 6.38 2.13 6.85
C ASP A 23 7.36 2.11 5.66
N LEU A 24 7.27 1.06 4.84
CA LEU A 24 8.12 0.84 3.67
C LEU A 24 7.30 0.18 2.56
N ALA A 25 7.55 0.59 1.33
CA ALA A 25 7.08 -0.09 0.12
C ALA A 25 8.29 -0.50 -0.73
N GLY A 26 8.19 -1.67 -1.37
CA GLY A 26 9.21 -2.16 -2.30
C GLY A 26 8.57 -2.78 -3.53
N ALA A 27 9.20 -2.62 -4.69
CA ALA A 27 8.75 -3.21 -5.95
C ALA A 27 9.81 -4.18 -6.48
N THR A 28 9.35 -5.32 -7.00
CA THR A 28 10.19 -6.32 -7.68
C THR A 28 9.54 -6.70 -9.00
N SER A 29 10.35 -6.93 -10.04
CA SER A 29 9.88 -7.40 -11.34
C SER A 29 10.29 -8.84 -11.58
N TYR A 30 9.47 -9.56 -12.34
CA TYR A 30 9.82 -10.90 -12.82
C TYR A 30 9.16 -11.18 -14.18
N ILE A 31 9.82 -12.03 -14.95
CA ILE A 31 9.43 -12.41 -16.31
C ILE A 31 8.94 -13.86 -16.24
N THR A 32 7.74 -14.11 -16.75
CA THR A 32 7.17 -15.46 -16.88
C THR A 32 6.90 -15.77 -18.36
N ARG A 33 6.38 -16.97 -18.66
CA ARG A 33 5.89 -17.30 -20.01
C ARG A 33 4.68 -16.47 -20.41
N ASP A 34 3.92 -15.98 -19.43
CA ASP A 34 2.65 -15.29 -19.63
C ASP A 34 2.81 -13.77 -19.65
N GLY A 35 4.03 -13.25 -19.44
CA GLY A 35 4.34 -11.83 -19.56
C GLY A 35 5.32 -11.29 -18.52
N TYR A 36 5.27 -9.96 -18.37
CA TYR A 36 6.09 -9.18 -17.44
C TYR A 36 5.21 -8.69 -16.30
N PHE A 37 5.63 -8.97 -15.07
CA PHE A 37 4.86 -8.65 -13.89
C PHE A 37 5.69 -7.86 -12.89
N ILE A 38 5.02 -6.97 -12.18
CA ILE A 38 5.59 -6.18 -11.08
C ILE A 38 4.81 -6.54 -9.81
N ASN A 39 5.53 -6.99 -8.79
CA ASN A 39 4.99 -7.13 -7.45
C ASN A 39 5.39 -5.93 -6.59
N ILE A 40 4.40 -5.25 -6.04
CA ILE A 40 4.56 -4.16 -5.07
C ILE A 40 4.18 -4.72 -3.71
N SER A 41 5.11 -4.67 -2.76
CA SER A 41 4.95 -5.16 -1.40
C SER A 41 5.02 -4.01 -0.40
N PHE A 42 4.14 -4.04 0.59
CA PHE A 42 4.03 -3.06 1.66
C PHE A 42 4.36 -3.70 3.00
N PHE A 43 5.22 -3.02 3.76
CA PHE A 43 5.77 -3.50 5.01
C PHE A 43 5.43 -2.55 6.15
N ARG A 44 5.22 -3.12 7.34
CA ARG A 44 5.04 -2.38 8.59
C ARG A 44 5.81 -3.09 9.69
N THR A 45 6.24 -2.32 10.68
CA THR A 45 6.93 -2.80 11.86
C THR A 45 5.91 -3.36 12.86
N PHE A 46 6.17 -4.56 13.36
CA PHE A 46 5.38 -5.21 14.39
C PHE A 46 6.26 -5.64 15.56
N VAL A 47 5.72 -5.57 16.77
CA VAL A 47 6.30 -6.23 17.93
C VAL A 47 5.80 -7.67 17.93
N LYS A 48 6.72 -8.63 17.84
CA LYS A 48 6.41 -10.05 17.95
C LYS A 48 6.97 -10.63 19.23
N SER A 49 6.11 -11.29 19.99
CA SER A 49 6.51 -12.06 21.15
C SER A 49 7.21 -13.35 20.72
N LEU A 50 8.30 -13.67 21.42
CA LEU A 50 9.05 -14.91 21.27
C LEU A 50 8.62 -15.91 22.34
N ARG A 51 8.71 -17.19 22.00
CA ARG A 51 8.59 -18.29 22.94
C ARG A 51 9.75 -19.27 22.77
N HIS A 52 10.19 -19.87 23.86
CA HIS A 52 11.14 -20.98 23.86
C HIS A 52 10.55 -22.17 23.10
N LYS A 53 11.32 -22.77 22.18
CA LYS A 53 10.87 -23.95 21.42
C LYS A 53 10.71 -25.19 22.30
N SER A 54 11.49 -25.30 23.37
CA SER A 54 11.58 -26.51 24.22
C SER A 54 10.42 -26.65 25.20
N ASN A 55 9.90 -25.53 25.74
CA ASN A 55 8.86 -25.54 26.76
C ASN A 55 7.68 -24.59 26.45
N ASN A 56 7.68 -23.94 25.28
CA ASN A 56 6.67 -22.97 24.84
C ASN A 56 6.46 -21.76 25.77
N MET A 57 7.34 -21.52 26.74
CA MET A 57 7.21 -20.36 27.64
C MET A 57 7.58 -19.08 26.89
N PRO A 58 6.85 -17.97 27.10
CA PRO A 58 7.23 -16.66 26.58
C PRO A 58 8.62 -16.27 27.09
N ASP A 59 9.46 -15.71 26.21
CA ASP A 59 10.85 -15.35 26.54
C ASP A 59 11.11 -13.85 26.42
N GLY A 60 10.48 -13.20 25.44
CA GLY A 60 10.68 -11.79 25.17
C GLY A 60 9.89 -11.31 23.97
N SER A 61 10.26 -10.17 23.41
CA SER A 61 9.68 -9.64 22.18
C SER A 61 10.75 -9.01 21.30
N LEU A 62 10.54 -9.07 19.98
CA LEU A 62 11.40 -8.44 18.98
C LEU A 62 10.58 -7.54 18.05
N LEU A 63 11.18 -6.44 17.62
CA LEU A 63 10.68 -5.67 16.49
C LEU A 63 11.01 -6.41 15.20
N THR A 64 10.01 -6.58 14.33
CA THR A 64 10.16 -7.21 13.04
C THR A 64 9.45 -6.39 11.97
N MET A 65 10.05 -6.32 10.79
CA MET A 65 9.39 -5.77 9.61
C MET A 65 8.63 -6.89 8.91
N GLN A 66 7.33 -6.72 8.75
CA GLN A 66 6.48 -7.73 8.11
C GLN A 66 5.78 -7.16 6.88
N ARG A 67 5.77 -7.94 5.80
CA ARG A 67 4.89 -7.68 4.67
C ARG A 67 3.45 -7.94 5.09
N PHE A 68 2.59 -6.93 5.00
CA PHE A 68 1.17 -7.05 5.35
C PHE A 68 0.24 -6.96 4.13
N ALA A 69 0.71 -6.36 3.03
CA ALA A 69 -0.01 -6.32 1.77
C ALA A 69 0.97 -6.46 0.60
N SER A 70 0.49 -7.02 -0.51
CA SER A 70 1.18 -6.96 -1.78
C SER A 70 0.20 -7.06 -2.93
N VAL A 71 0.49 -6.36 -4.02
CA VAL A 71 -0.25 -6.47 -5.27
C VAL A 71 0.72 -6.89 -6.37
N THR A 72 0.29 -7.82 -7.21
CA THR A 72 1.00 -8.15 -8.45
C THR A 72 0.15 -7.64 -9.59
N ILE A 73 0.78 -6.90 -10.49
CA ILE A 73 0.14 -6.30 -11.66
C ILE A 73 1.01 -6.55 -12.90
N SER A 74 0.38 -6.48 -14.06
CA SER A 74 1.08 -6.49 -15.35
C SER A 74 1.93 -5.24 -15.53
N GLU A 75 2.87 -5.26 -16.48
CA GLU A 75 3.65 -4.08 -16.86
C GLU A 75 2.76 -2.89 -17.26
N GLU A 76 1.69 -3.12 -18.02
CA GLU A 76 0.79 -2.06 -18.48
C GLU A 76 0.08 -1.38 -17.30
N GLU A 77 -0.48 -2.17 -16.39
CA GLU A 77 -1.11 -1.67 -15.16
C GLU A 77 -0.12 -0.92 -14.27
N ALA A 78 1.14 -1.38 -14.19
CA ALA A 78 2.17 -0.70 -13.43
C ALA A 78 2.54 0.66 -14.02
N ARG A 79 2.58 0.79 -15.35
CA ARG A 79 2.81 2.08 -16.02
C ARG A 79 1.66 3.05 -15.73
N ALA A 80 0.41 2.58 -15.85
CA ALA A 80 -0.77 3.38 -15.52
C ALA A 80 -0.79 3.84 -14.05
N LEU A 81 -0.39 2.95 -13.13
CA LEU A 81 -0.24 3.29 -11.70
C LEU A 81 0.84 4.34 -11.49
N TYR A 82 2.01 4.20 -12.12
CA TYR A 82 3.11 5.16 -12.02
C TYR A 82 2.67 6.56 -12.44
N GLU A 83 1.98 6.70 -13.58
CA GLU A 83 1.47 7.99 -14.05
C GLU A 83 0.44 8.60 -13.10
N SER A 84 -0.50 7.78 -12.62
CA SER A 84 -1.54 8.21 -11.68
C SER A 84 -0.93 8.71 -10.37
N LEU A 85 0.06 7.99 -9.84
CA LEU A 85 0.80 8.39 -8.64
C LEU A 85 1.57 9.70 -8.85
N GLY A 86 2.24 9.86 -9.99
CA GLY A 86 2.94 11.09 -10.35
C GLY A 86 2.00 12.30 -10.32
N LYS A 87 0.86 12.20 -10.99
CA LYS A 87 -0.17 13.25 -11.01
C LYS A 87 -0.70 13.58 -9.61
N ALA A 88 -0.98 12.57 -8.78
CA ALA A 88 -1.46 12.79 -7.42
C ALA A 88 -0.43 13.55 -6.56
N ILE A 89 0.85 13.21 -6.67
CA ILE A 89 1.93 13.91 -5.95
C ILE A 89 2.06 15.37 -6.42
N GLU A 90 1.96 15.61 -7.73
CA GLU A 90 1.98 16.96 -8.29
C GLU A 90 0.83 17.83 -7.76
N MET A 91 -0.39 17.29 -7.73
CA MET A 91 -1.56 18.00 -7.20
C MET A 91 -1.38 18.39 -5.72
N ILE A 92 -0.85 17.47 -4.90
CA ILE A 92 -0.52 17.76 -3.49
C ILE A 92 0.52 18.90 -3.42
N GLY A 93 1.51 18.90 -4.32
CA GLY A 93 2.51 19.95 -4.42
C GLY A 93 1.91 21.32 -4.76
N MET A 94 0.92 21.37 -5.65
CA MET A 94 0.20 22.61 -6.01
C MET A 94 -0.64 23.13 -4.85
N GLN A 95 -1.44 22.27 -4.21
CA GLN A 95 -2.27 22.63 -3.06
C GLN A 95 -1.44 23.19 -1.89
N LYS A 96 -0.26 22.61 -1.63
CA LYS A 96 0.67 23.11 -0.61
C LYS A 96 1.27 24.48 -0.93
N LYS A 97 1.34 24.88 -2.21
CA LYS A 97 1.82 26.21 -2.62
C LYS A 97 0.70 27.25 -2.50
N GLU A 98 -0.50 26.89 -2.90
CA GLU A 98 -1.70 27.75 -2.81
C GLU A 98 -2.08 28.02 -1.35
N GLY A 99 -2.08 26.99 -0.48
CA GLY A 99 -2.36 27.14 0.95
C GLY A 99 -1.27 27.81 1.79
N LYS A 100 -0.16 28.26 1.18
CA LYS A 100 0.89 29.08 1.82
C LYS A 100 0.84 30.55 1.42
N SER A 101 -0.16 30.93 0.62
CA SER A 101 -0.35 32.29 0.12
C SER A 101 -1.42 33.07 0.90
N GLU A 102 -1.86 32.55 2.06
CA GLU A 102 -2.66 33.22 3.10
C GLU A 102 -1.79 33.51 4.33
#